data_AF-A0A9P7WS81-F1
#
_entry.id   AF-A0A9P7WS81-F1
#
_cell.length_a   1.000
_cell.length_b   1.000
_cell.length_c   1.000
_cell.angle_alpha   90.00
_cell.angle_beta   90.00
_cell.angle_gamma   90.00
#
_symmetry.space_group_name_H-M   'P 1'
#
loop_
_entity.id
_entity.type
_entity.pdbx_description
1 polymer ?
#
loop_
_entity_poly.entity_id
_entity_poly.type
_entity_poly.pdbx_seq_one_letter_code
_entity_poly.pdbx_strand_id
1 'polypeptide(L)'
;MLLPLDFSTSLPLACLLLAIPIFTTTYPTYNSSLKWFRLCLGVPTFLVAWRAAFPPALPNWLPPPAGYSQVFTFGFYGMARVLDVCLVGFWESPKDVSRWIARAKKQDDQEDRNMAFVAVPLPTTLVGRLAYTIDNISSSRGSSIFAECSWDWAPRSIREYRLSSRSEYVIDRTKALLRAVIVMDISEHILHGCHWDLMISNPVSSLPVTEQIWTTLALGTFVYAGVDLPYIISGLFWVGLCGSPPSSCPPLFSNKNPYTSHSLAEFWSLNWHTTFRRSFDRVSVPIVWAFQRLLGQHLSKPMLNFLRSFIIFGVSAILHIGIAYGIPFSPHANRRIV
;
A
#
# COMPACT_ATOMS: atom_id res chain seq x y z
N MET A 1 7.04 -14.99 -17.05
CA MET A 1 6.11 -15.01 -15.91
C MET A 1 4.78 -14.43 -16.38
N LEU A 2 3.88 -15.28 -16.88
CA LEU A 2 2.56 -14.86 -17.37
C LEU A 2 1.60 -14.92 -16.18
N LEU A 3 0.99 -13.79 -15.83
CA LEU A 3 -0.07 -13.76 -14.81
C LEU A 3 -1.26 -14.57 -15.34
N PRO A 4 -1.89 -15.44 -14.53
CA PRO A 4 -3.10 -16.15 -14.93
C PRO A 4 -4.19 -15.18 -15.43
N LEU A 5 -4.94 -15.63 -16.44
CA LEU A 5 -5.98 -14.83 -17.13
C LEU A 5 -7.01 -14.23 -16.16
N ASP A 6 -7.34 -14.90 -15.06
CA ASP A 6 -8.31 -14.39 -14.08
C ASP A 6 -7.81 -13.15 -13.31
N PHE A 7 -6.50 -13.03 -13.10
CA PHE A 7 -5.89 -11.83 -12.53
C PHE A 7 -5.89 -10.67 -13.51
N SER A 8 -5.78 -10.99 -14.81
CA SER A 8 -5.75 -9.98 -15.87
C SER A 8 -7.06 -9.18 -15.97
N THR A 9 -8.18 -9.69 -15.45
CA THR A 9 -9.49 -9.02 -15.53
C THR A 9 -9.90 -8.35 -14.22
N SER A 10 -9.71 -9.02 -13.08
CA SER A 10 -10.21 -8.53 -11.79
C SER A 10 -9.46 -7.28 -11.31
N LEU A 11 -8.14 -7.22 -11.48
CA LEU A 11 -7.35 -6.07 -11.02
C LEU A 11 -7.64 -4.80 -11.84
N PRO A 12 -7.62 -4.82 -13.19
CA PRO A 12 -8.02 -3.65 -13.97
C PRO A 12 -9.47 -3.22 -13.70
N LEU A 13 -10.40 -4.16 -13.51
CA LEU A 13 -11.78 -3.85 -13.15
C LEU A 13 -11.84 -3.15 -11.78
N ALA A 14 -11.11 -3.61 -10.76
CA ALA A 14 -11.01 -2.95 -9.47
C ALA A 14 -10.47 -1.51 -9.61
N CYS A 15 -9.42 -1.32 -10.43
CA CYS A 15 -8.87 0.02 -10.69
C CYS A 15 -9.89 0.94 -11.38
N LEU A 16 -10.62 0.45 -12.38
CA LEU A 16 -11.66 1.22 -13.08
C LEU A 16 -12.82 1.60 -12.14
N LEU A 17 -13.29 0.63 -11.34
CA LEU A 17 -14.35 0.87 -10.36
C LEU A 17 -13.90 1.85 -9.27
N LEU A 18 -12.64 1.80 -8.83
CA LEU A 18 -12.04 2.74 -7.88
C LEU A 18 -11.79 4.14 -8.49
N ALA A 19 -11.58 4.23 -9.81
CA ALA A 19 -11.39 5.50 -10.50
C ALA A 19 -12.63 6.40 -10.42
N ILE A 20 -13.82 5.81 -10.50
CA ILE A 20 -15.09 6.52 -10.43
C ILE A 20 -15.26 7.29 -9.09
N PRO A 21 -15.17 6.67 -7.90
CA PRO A 21 -15.34 7.39 -6.64
C PRO A 21 -14.24 8.43 -6.44
N ILE A 22 -12.98 8.15 -6.81
CA ILE A 22 -11.89 9.13 -6.75
C ILE A 22 -12.20 10.33 -7.67
N PHE A 23 -12.64 10.08 -8.90
CA PHE A 23 -13.01 11.13 -9.85
C PHE A 23 -14.12 12.02 -9.26
N THR A 24 -15.14 11.41 -8.63
CA THR A 24 -16.22 12.20 -8.02
C THR A 24 -15.78 13.05 -6.82
N THR A 25 -14.64 12.78 -6.18
CA THR A 25 -14.11 13.64 -5.09
C THR A 25 -13.70 15.03 -5.56
N THR A 26 -13.45 15.21 -6.86
CA THR A 26 -13.05 16.49 -7.44
C THR A 26 -14.22 17.45 -7.62
N TYR A 27 -15.48 17.00 -7.50
CA TYR A 27 -16.64 17.88 -7.66
C TYR A 27 -16.83 18.73 -6.40
N PRO A 28 -17.11 20.04 -6.54
CA PRO A 28 -17.37 20.92 -5.41
C PRO A 28 -18.41 20.30 -4.47
N THR A 29 -17.93 19.98 -3.27
CA THR A 29 -18.63 19.22 -2.25
C THR A 29 -19.78 20.01 -1.64
N TYR A 30 -21.01 19.75 -2.10
CA TYR A 30 -22.24 19.85 -1.30
C TYR A 30 -23.23 18.72 -1.56
N ASN A 31 -22.96 17.86 -2.55
CA ASN A 31 -23.94 16.86 -2.93
C ASN A 31 -23.81 15.61 -2.05
N SER A 32 -24.63 15.55 -0.98
CA SER A 32 -24.77 14.37 -0.13
C SER A 32 -24.97 13.09 -0.96
N SER A 33 -25.64 13.18 -2.11
CA SER A 33 -25.82 12.04 -3.02
C SER A 33 -24.50 11.47 -3.55
N LEU A 34 -23.46 12.29 -3.80
CA LEU A 34 -22.15 11.80 -4.24
C LEU A 34 -21.40 11.05 -3.13
N LYS A 35 -21.64 11.38 -1.85
CA LYS A 35 -21.09 10.61 -0.72
C LYS A 35 -21.72 9.22 -0.66
N TRP A 36 -23.05 9.15 -0.74
CA TRP A 36 -23.77 7.89 -0.80
C TRP A 36 -23.42 7.06 -2.03
N PHE A 37 -23.32 7.69 -3.20
CA PHE A 37 -22.88 7.03 -4.42
C PHE A 37 -21.50 6.38 -4.27
N ARG A 38 -20.52 7.11 -3.74
CA ARG A 38 -19.17 6.58 -3.46
C ARG A 38 -19.21 5.41 -2.48
N LEU A 39 -19.99 5.53 -1.40
CA LEU A 39 -20.14 4.47 -0.41
C LEU A 39 -20.75 3.20 -1.03
N CYS A 40 -21.85 3.34 -1.78
CA CYS A 40 -22.51 2.24 -2.48
C CYS A 40 -21.59 1.57 -3.51
N LEU A 41 -20.83 2.36 -4.27
CA LEU A 41 -19.86 1.85 -5.25
C LEU A 41 -18.62 1.25 -4.58
N GLY A 42 -18.30 1.68 -3.36
CA GLY A 42 -17.21 1.12 -2.55
C GLY A 42 -17.38 -0.38 -2.31
N VAL A 43 -18.60 -0.86 -2.01
CA VAL A 43 -18.85 -2.28 -1.75
C VAL A 43 -18.46 -3.20 -2.93
N PRO A 44 -19.00 -3.05 -4.15
CA PRO A 44 -18.60 -3.89 -5.27
C PRO A 44 -17.12 -3.67 -5.64
N THR A 45 -16.58 -2.46 -5.52
CA THR A 45 -15.15 -2.21 -5.77
C THR A 45 -14.27 -3.01 -4.79
N PHE A 46 -14.64 -3.02 -3.51
CA PHE A 46 -13.96 -3.80 -2.47
C PHE A 46 -14.02 -5.29 -2.78
N LEU A 47 -15.19 -5.81 -3.18
CA LEU A 47 -15.36 -7.23 -3.51
C LEU A 47 -14.54 -7.64 -4.75
N VAL A 48 -14.45 -6.79 -5.77
CA VAL A 48 -13.60 -7.06 -6.95
C VAL A 48 -12.12 -6.99 -6.59
N ALA A 49 -11.69 -6.03 -5.77
CA ALA A 49 -10.32 -5.95 -5.26
C ALA A 49 -9.97 -7.15 -4.36
N TRP A 50 -10.91 -7.58 -3.52
CA TRP A 50 -10.82 -8.80 -2.72
C TRP A 50 -10.69 -10.01 -3.62
N ARG A 51 -11.51 -10.17 -4.66
CA ARG A 51 -11.40 -11.26 -5.62
C ARG A 51 -10.09 -11.23 -6.41
N ALA A 52 -9.55 -10.05 -6.71
CA ALA A 52 -8.25 -9.92 -7.34
C ALA A 52 -7.13 -10.40 -6.41
N ALA A 53 -7.19 -10.04 -5.12
CA ALA A 53 -6.25 -10.53 -4.10
C ALA A 53 -6.42 -12.03 -3.87
N PHE A 54 -7.65 -12.48 -3.67
CA PHE A 54 -8.07 -13.83 -3.33
C PHE A 54 -8.97 -14.39 -4.43
N PRO A 55 -8.42 -14.77 -5.59
CA PRO A 55 -9.19 -15.45 -6.62
C PRO A 55 -9.86 -16.69 -6.01
N PRO A 56 -11.05 -17.08 -6.50
CA PRO A 56 -11.67 -18.34 -6.11
C PRO A 56 -10.63 -19.44 -6.20
N ALA A 57 -10.55 -20.26 -5.14
CA ALA A 57 -9.46 -21.21 -4.93
C ALA A 57 -9.05 -21.85 -6.27
N LEU A 58 -7.80 -21.59 -6.67
CA LEU A 58 -7.15 -22.49 -7.62
C LEU A 58 -7.33 -23.90 -7.05
N PRO A 59 -7.60 -24.90 -7.90
CA PRO A 59 -7.78 -26.26 -7.42
C PRO A 59 -6.67 -26.61 -6.42
N ASN A 60 -7.01 -27.16 -5.24
CA ASN A 60 -6.11 -27.34 -4.07
C ASN A 60 -4.80 -28.13 -4.35
N TRP A 61 -4.59 -28.61 -5.57
CA TRP A 61 -3.43 -29.31 -6.07
C TRP A 61 -2.49 -28.43 -6.91
N LEU A 62 -2.88 -27.21 -7.26
CA LEU A 62 -2.01 -26.25 -7.95
C LEU A 62 -1.33 -25.37 -6.91
N PRO A 63 0.02 -25.37 -6.84
CA PRO A 63 0.72 -24.35 -6.07
C PRO A 63 0.29 -22.97 -6.59
N PRO A 64 0.16 -21.97 -5.71
CA PRO A 64 -0.10 -20.61 -6.16
C PRO A 64 0.95 -20.23 -7.19
N PRO A 65 0.55 -19.74 -8.37
CA PRO A 65 1.49 -19.45 -9.44
C PRO A 65 2.51 -18.41 -8.96
N ALA A 66 3.76 -18.55 -9.39
CA ALA A 66 4.79 -17.56 -9.16
C ALA A 66 4.23 -16.17 -9.53
N GLY A 67 4.26 -15.22 -8.59
CA GLY A 67 3.64 -13.90 -8.80
C GLY A 67 2.41 -13.59 -7.93
N TYR A 68 1.92 -14.59 -7.20
CA TYR A 68 0.70 -14.44 -6.40
C TYR A 68 0.84 -13.38 -5.29
N SER A 69 2.01 -13.29 -4.64
CA SER A 69 2.34 -12.28 -3.61
C SER A 69 2.18 -10.83 -4.09
N GLN A 70 2.46 -10.58 -5.36
CA GLN A 70 2.42 -9.25 -5.97
C GLN A 70 0.96 -8.85 -6.24
N VAL A 71 0.16 -9.79 -6.76
CA VAL A 71 -1.27 -9.55 -6.99
C VAL A 71 -2.00 -9.28 -5.67
N PHE A 72 -1.67 -10.04 -4.63
CA PHE A 72 -2.15 -9.77 -3.27
C PHE A 72 -1.90 -8.32 -2.86
N THR A 73 -0.66 -7.85 -2.99
CA THR A 73 -0.27 -6.48 -2.62
C THR A 73 -1.11 -5.43 -3.36
N PHE A 74 -1.34 -5.61 -4.66
CA PHE A 74 -2.19 -4.70 -5.44
C PHE A 74 -3.67 -4.76 -5.05
N GLY A 75 -4.21 -5.96 -4.81
CA GLY A 75 -5.58 -6.12 -4.33
C GLY A 75 -5.79 -5.48 -2.94
N PHE A 76 -4.84 -5.65 -2.01
CA PHE A 76 -4.84 -4.96 -0.71
C PHE A 76 -4.76 -3.46 -0.86
N TYR A 77 -3.91 -2.97 -1.76
CA TYR A 77 -3.83 -1.55 -2.05
C TYR A 77 -5.19 -1.04 -2.55
N GLY A 78 -5.82 -1.73 -3.51
CA GLY A 78 -7.17 -1.42 -3.96
C GLY A 78 -8.20 -1.37 -2.82
N MET A 79 -8.25 -2.38 -1.96
CA MET A 79 -9.13 -2.42 -0.79
C MET A 79 -8.87 -1.26 0.18
N ALA A 80 -7.61 -0.97 0.48
CA ALA A 80 -7.21 0.14 1.34
C ALA A 80 -7.58 1.51 0.74
N ARG A 81 -7.52 1.67 -0.58
CA ARG A 81 -7.99 2.87 -1.29
C ARG A 81 -9.51 2.98 -1.26
N VAL A 82 -10.26 1.88 -1.38
CA VAL A 82 -11.72 1.89 -1.22
C VAL A 82 -12.11 2.34 0.19
N LEU A 83 -11.45 1.82 1.22
CA LEU A 83 -11.69 2.25 2.61
C LEU A 83 -11.38 3.74 2.79
N ASP A 84 -10.28 4.24 2.20
CA ASP A 84 -9.91 5.65 2.25
C ASP A 84 -10.95 6.55 1.55
N VAL A 85 -11.27 6.25 0.30
CA VAL A 85 -12.04 7.14 -0.58
C VAL A 85 -13.55 7.01 -0.39
N CYS A 86 -14.05 5.79 -0.18
CA CYS A 86 -15.48 5.51 -0.14
C CYS A 86 -16.03 5.48 1.28
N LEU A 87 -15.32 4.80 2.20
CA LEU A 87 -15.75 4.71 3.60
C LEU A 87 -15.37 5.99 4.34
N VAL A 88 -14.08 6.30 4.52
CA VAL A 88 -13.66 7.50 5.27
C VAL A 88 -14.13 8.77 4.56
N GLY A 89 -14.07 8.81 3.23
CA GLY A 89 -14.58 9.92 2.41
C GLY A 89 -16.06 10.26 2.61
N PHE A 90 -16.85 9.38 3.24
CA PHE A 90 -18.22 9.68 3.65
C PHE A 90 -18.25 10.76 4.76
N TRP A 91 -17.35 10.68 5.75
CA TRP A 91 -17.28 11.61 6.88
C TRP A 91 -16.37 12.83 6.63
N GLU A 92 -15.59 12.82 5.56
CA GLU A 92 -14.70 13.95 5.24
C GLU A 92 -15.46 15.25 4.98
N SER A 93 -14.90 16.35 5.46
CA SER A 93 -15.30 17.68 5.05
C SER A 93 -14.65 18.06 3.71
N PRO A 94 -15.19 19.05 2.98
CA PRO A 94 -14.58 19.62 1.77
C PRO A 94 -13.10 20.00 1.91
N LYS A 95 -12.68 20.36 3.12
CA LYS A 95 -11.33 20.82 3.43
C LYS A 95 -10.36 19.65 3.60
N ASP A 96 -10.86 18.45 3.88
CA ASP A 96 -10.06 17.25 4.14
C ASP A 96 -9.84 16.41 2.87
N VAL A 97 -10.52 16.75 1.76
CA VAL A 97 -10.29 16.11 0.46
C VAL A 97 -8.83 16.28 0.09
N SER A 98 -8.18 15.15 -0.23
CA SER A 98 -6.77 15.13 -0.66
C SER A 98 -6.51 16.16 -1.75
N ARG A 99 -5.43 16.91 -1.63
CA ARG A 99 -5.04 17.89 -2.66
C ARG A 99 -3.60 17.69 -3.07
N TRP A 100 -3.31 18.05 -4.31
CA TRP A 100 -1.93 18.29 -4.68
C TRP A 100 -1.40 19.49 -3.92
N ILE A 101 -0.15 19.40 -3.52
CA ILE A 101 0.67 20.51 -3.07
C ILE A 101 1.81 20.64 -4.07
N ALA A 102 1.91 21.82 -4.66
CA ALA A 102 2.99 22.17 -5.55
C ALA A 102 4.07 22.92 -4.76
N ARG A 103 5.33 22.71 -5.12
CA ARG A 103 6.40 23.55 -4.63
C ARG A 103 6.22 24.97 -5.19
N ALA A 104 6.24 25.99 -4.32
CA ALA A 104 6.28 27.36 -4.78
C ALA A 104 7.52 27.56 -5.65
N LYS A 105 7.35 28.18 -6.83
CA LYS A 105 8.51 28.65 -7.60
C LYS A 105 9.28 29.61 -6.68
N LYS A 106 10.61 29.47 -6.62
CA LYS A 106 11.46 30.48 -5.97
C LYS A 106 11.07 31.83 -6.56
N GLN A 107 10.52 32.70 -5.73
CA GLN A 107 10.40 34.10 -6.09
C GLN A 107 11.81 34.66 -5.94
N ASP A 108 12.35 35.23 -7.01
CA ASP A 108 13.80 35.37 -7.28
C ASP A 108 14.63 36.08 -6.18
N ASP A 109 14.01 36.69 -5.16
CA ASP A 109 14.72 37.51 -4.15
C ASP A 109 14.62 36.99 -2.70
N GLN A 110 14.04 35.81 -2.42
CA GLN A 110 14.00 35.25 -1.06
C GLN A 110 14.92 34.02 -0.92
N GLU A 111 16.13 34.27 -0.42
CA GLU A 111 17.10 33.24 -0.03
C GLU A 111 16.50 32.24 0.98
N ASP A 112 16.23 31.04 0.45
CA ASP A 112 16.40 29.70 1.02
C ASP A 112 15.74 29.31 2.36
N ARG A 113 15.01 30.17 3.07
CA ARG A 113 14.62 29.80 4.44
C ARG A 113 13.34 29.01 4.67
N ASN A 114 12.45 28.83 3.69
CA ASN A 114 11.35 27.86 3.80
C ASN A 114 10.76 27.58 2.41
N MET A 115 10.97 26.38 1.84
CA MET A 115 10.22 25.98 0.65
C MET A 115 8.73 25.90 1.00
N ALA A 116 7.97 26.93 0.63
CA ALA A 116 6.54 26.92 0.81
C ALA A 116 5.91 25.93 -0.17
N PHE A 117 5.09 25.01 0.36
CA PHE A 117 4.22 24.17 -0.45
C PHE A 117 2.86 24.84 -0.53
N VAL A 118 2.34 25.03 -1.74
CA VAL A 118 1.05 25.66 -1.99
C VAL A 118 0.05 24.60 -2.42
N ALA A 119 -1.09 24.55 -1.74
CA ALA A 119 -2.18 23.66 -2.11
C ALA A 119 -2.75 24.07 -3.48
N VAL A 120 -2.76 23.14 -4.42
CA VAL A 120 -3.35 23.31 -5.74
C VAL A 120 -4.86 23.16 -5.61
N PRO A 121 -5.67 24.03 -6.23
CA PRO A 121 -7.12 23.87 -6.23
C PRO A 121 -7.54 22.56 -6.91
N LEU A 122 -8.68 21.99 -6.51
CA LEU A 122 -9.23 20.82 -7.15
C LEU A 122 -9.50 21.11 -8.64
N PRO A 123 -9.19 20.17 -9.54
CA PRO A 123 -9.35 20.38 -10.97
C PRO A 123 -10.84 20.49 -11.32
N THR A 124 -11.17 21.47 -12.17
CA THR A 124 -12.53 21.70 -12.66
C THR A 124 -12.76 21.07 -14.03
N THR A 125 -11.72 20.96 -14.86
CA THR A 125 -11.76 20.39 -16.21
C THR A 125 -11.78 18.87 -16.19
N LEU A 126 -12.40 18.24 -17.20
CA LEU A 126 -12.45 16.77 -17.33
C LEU A 126 -11.05 16.15 -17.30
N VAL A 127 -10.13 16.68 -18.09
CA VAL A 127 -8.74 16.20 -18.17
C VAL A 127 -8.03 16.32 -16.82
N GLY A 128 -8.20 17.46 -16.12
CA GLY A 128 -7.60 17.65 -14.80
C GLY A 128 -8.14 16.66 -13.77
N ARG A 129 -9.44 16.35 -13.81
CA ARG A 129 -10.06 15.35 -12.93
C ARG A 129 -9.58 13.94 -13.22
N LEU A 130 -9.41 13.58 -14.51
CA LEU A 130 -8.83 12.29 -14.90
C LEU A 130 -7.37 12.18 -14.45
N ALA A 131 -6.57 13.24 -14.63
CA ALA A 131 -5.19 13.32 -14.14
C ALA A 131 -5.11 13.14 -12.62
N TYR A 132 -5.99 13.83 -11.88
CA TYR A 132 -6.15 13.66 -10.44
C TYR A 132 -6.47 12.22 -10.05
N THR A 133 -7.42 11.60 -10.75
CA THR A 133 -7.80 10.22 -10.48
C THR A 133 -6.67 9.23 -10.71
N ILE A 134 -6.00 9.32 -11.86
CA ILE A 134 -4.90 8.43 -12.22
C ILE A 134 -3.76 8.58 -11.21
N ASP A 135 -3.37 9.81 -10.91
CA ASP A 135 -2.30 10.08 -9.95
C ASP A 135 -2.66 9.57 -8.55
N ASN A 136 -3.90 9.80 -8.10
CA ASN A 136 -4.36 9.36 -6.79
C ASN A 136 -4.44 7.83 -6.65
N ILE A 137 -4.80 7.12 -7.72
CA ILE A 137 -4.75 5.64 -7.79
C ILE A 137 -3.30 5.15 -7.78
N SER A 138 -2.39 5.83 -8.47
CA SER A 138 -0.99 5.42 -8.53
C SER A 138 -0.20 5.80 -7.26
N SER A 139 -0.73 6.72 -6.45
CA SER A 139 -0.05 7.26 -5.28
C SER A 139 -0.14 6.35 -4.07
N SER A 140 0.97 5.68 -3.77
CA SER A 140 1.09 4.79 -2.63
C SER A 140 1.44 5.52 -1.33
N ARG A 141 2.29 6.55 -1.40
CA ARG A 141 2.88 7.24 -0.23
C ARG A 141 2.71 8.76 -0.28
N GLY A 142 1.86 9.24 -1.16
CA GLY A 142 1.61 10.68 -1.34
C GLY A 142 2.58 11.30 -2.32
N SER A 143 3.40 10.50 -3.00
CA SER A 143 4.11 10.98 -4.18
C SER A 143 3.12 11.18 -5.34
N SER A 144 3.39 12.14 -6.21
CA SER A 144 2.61 12.41 -7.41
C SER A 144 3.44 12.08 -8.64
N ILE A 145 2.84 11.51 -9.69
CA ILE A 145 3.46 11.26 -10.99
C ILE A 145 3.80 12.55 -11.74
N PHE A 146 3.27 13.69 -11.28
CA PHE A 146 3.52 15.01 -11.84
C PHE A 146 4.73 15.69 -11.20
N ALA A 147 5.45 16.48 -11.99
CA ALA A 147 6.65 17.16 -11.53
C ALA A 147 6.38 18.23 -10.46
N GLU A 148 7.25 18.26 -9.45
CA GLU A 148 7.18 19.18 -8.31
C GLU A 148 5.83 19.18 -7.56
N CYS A 149 5.04 18.12 -7.75
CA CYS A 149 3.80 17.88 -7.04
C CYS A 149 3.98 16.74 -6.04
N SER A 150 3.25 16.83 -4.94
CA SER A 150 3.01 15.72 -4.03
C SER A 150 1.61 15.87 -3.48
N TRP A 151 1.12 14.87 -2.76
CA TRP A 151 -0.14 14.99 -2.05
C TRP A 151 0.07 15.67 -0.69
N ASP A 152 -0.93 16.41 -0.23
CA ASP A 152 -0.95 17.10 1.07
C ASP A 152 -0.69 16.20 2.28
N TRP A 153 -1.01 14.91 2.16
CA TRP A 153 -0.73 13.88 3.16
C TRP A 153 0.64 13.21 3.00
N ALA A 154 1.48 13.61 2.04
CA ALA A 154 2.80 13.03 1.83
C ALA A 154 3.73 13.35 3.02
N PRO A 155 4.41 12.33 3.59
CA PRO A 155 5.38 12.57 4.64
C PRO A 155 6.54 13.41 4.10
N ARG A 156 7.18 14.16 5.01
CA ARG A 156 8.27 15.07 4.66
C ARG A 156 9.40 14.39 3.87
N SER A 157 9.73 13.15 4.25
CA SER A 157 10.75 12.31 3.60
C SER A 157 10.47 12.02 2.12
N ILE A 158 9.20 12.04 1.69
CA ILE A 158 8.78 11.85 0.30
C ILE A 158 8.86 13.16 -0.46
N ARG A 159 8.46 14.28 0.18
CA ARG A 159 8.49 15.62 -0.41
C ARG A 159 9.91 16.12 -0.66
N GLU A 160 10.84 15.75 0.22
CA GLU A 160 12.25 16.14 0.14
C GLU A 160 13.10 15.18 -0.70
N TYR A 161 12.56 14.03 -1.11
CA TYR A 161 13.31 13.06 -1.91
C TYR A 161 13.74 13.67 -3.25
N ARG A 162 15.03 13.57 -3.56
CA ARG A 162 15.63 14.11 -4.78
C ARG A 162 16.63 13.12 -5.35
N LEU A 163 16.55 12.92 -6.65
CA LEU A 163 17.57 12.27 -7.45
C LEU A 163 17.88 13.13 -8.67
N SER A 164 19.13 13.06 -9.09
CA SER A 164 19.74 13.91 -10.10
C SER A 164 19.18 13.66 -11.50
N SER A 165 19.05 12.39 -11.91
CA SER A 165 18.71 12.08 -13.30
C SER A 165 17.80 10.87 -13.46
N ARG A 166 17.03 10.87 -14.56
CA ARG A 166 16.13 9.77 -14.94
C ARG A 166 16.88 8.48 -15.25
N SER A 167 18.01 8.57 -15.94
CA SER A 167 18.85 7.43 -16.28
C SER A 167 19.43 6.77 -15.04
N GLU A 168 19.94 7.56 -14.09
CA GLU A 168 20.45 7.07 -12.81
C GLU A 168 19.35 6.35 -12.02
N TYR A 169 18.15 6.93 -11.95
CA TYR A 169 17.00 6.28 -11.32
C TYR A 169 16.67 4.94 -11.97
N VAL A 170 16.54 4.89 -13.29
CA VAL A 170 16.19 3.66 -14.01
C VAL A 170 17.26 2.59 -13.77
N ILE A 171 18.56 2.94 -13.89
CA ILE A 171 19.66 2.00 -13.65
C ILE A 171 19.62 1.46 -12.21
N ASP A 172 19.46 2.34 -11.21
CA ASP A 172 19.39 1.95 -9.80
C ASP A 172 18.19 1.04 -9.52
N ARG A 173 17.01 1.38 -10.06
CA ARG A 173 15.81 0.57 -9.89
C ARG A 173 15.88 -0.76 -10.64
N THR A 174 16.51 -0.82 -11.81
CA THR A 174 16.78 -2.09 -12.50
C THR A 174 17.72 -2.98 -11.68
N LYS A 175 18.78 -2.41 -11.06
CA LYS A 175 19.63 -3.17 -10.14
C LYS A 175 18.86 -3.66 -8.91
N ALA A 176 17.98 -2.82 -8.36
CA ALA A 176 17.10 -3.21 -7.25
C ALA A 176 16.15 -4.34 -7.65
N LEU A 177 15.58 -4.29 -8.85
CA LEU A 177 14.72 -5.35 -9.41
C LEU A 177 15.46 -6.68 -9.49
N LEU A 178 16.65 -6.69 -10.08
CA LEU A 178 17.47 -7.90 -10.21
C LEU A 178 17.82 -8.48 -8.83
N ARG A 179 18.21 -7.64 -7.87
CA ARG A 179 18.47 -8.07 -6.49
C ARG A 179 17.23 -8.67 -5.84
N ALA A 180 16.08 -8.01 -5.96
CA ALA A 180 14.83 -8.49 -5.38
C ALA A 180 14.45 -9.87 -5.94
N VAL A 181 14.58 -10.09 -7.25
CA VAL A 181 14.29 -11.39 -7.87
C VAL A 181 15.23 -12.49 -7.35
N ILE A 182 16.55 -12.24 -7.32
CA ILE A 182 17.53 -13.22 -6.81
C ILE A 182 17.26 -13.54 -5.34
N VAL A 183 17.00 -12.51 -4.53
CA VAL A 183 16.75 -12.66 -3.09
C VAL A 183 15.45 -13.44 -2.84
N MET A 184 14.40 -13.18 -3.62
CA MET A 184 13.16 -13.94 -3.54
C MET A 184 13.39 -15.40 -3.92
N ASP A 185 14.13 -15.69 -4.99
CA ASP A 185 14.45 -17.05 -5.43
C ASP A 185 15.23 -17.85 -4.36
N ILE A 186 16.28 -17.25 -3.78
CA ILE A 186 17.05 -17.87 -2.69
C ILE A 186 16.16 -18.11 -1.46
N SER A 187 15.35 -17.12 -1.09
CA SER A 187 14.47 -17.23 0.09
C SER A 187 13.41 -18.31 -0.12
N GLU A 188 12.81 -18.36 -1.31
CA GLU A 188 11.86 -19.38 -1.72
C GLU A 188 12.51 -20.78 -1.69
N HIS A 189 13.72 -20.92 -2.23
CA HIS A 189 14.48 -22.16 -2.16
C HIS A 189 14.69 -22.64 -0.72
N ILE A 190 15.07 -21.75 0.22
CA ILE A 190 15.22 -22.10 1.63
C ILE A 190 13.88 -22.52 2.24
N LEU A 191 12.81 -21.75 2.02
CA LEU A 191 11.48 -22.01 2.59
C LEU A 191 10.88 -23.33 2.09
N HIS A 192 11.12 -23.70 0.84
CA HIS A 192 10.68 -24.97 0.26
C HIS A 192 11.65 -26.14 0.52
N GLY A 193 12.91 -25.86 0.84
CA GLY A 193 13.90 -26.86 1.21
C GLY A 193 13.71 -27.42 2.61
N CYS A 194 13.05 -26.68 3.52
CA CYS A 194 12.73 -27.16 4.86
C CYS A 194 11.70 -28.29 4.83
N HIS A 195 11.98 -29.38 5.55
CA HIS A 195 11.03 -30.47 5.75
C HIS A 195 10.10 -30.15 6.91
N TRP A 196 8.88 -29.73 6.58
CA TRP A 196 7.85 -29.40 7.55
C TRP A 196 7.13 -30.65 8.03
N ASP A 197 7.03 -30.85 9.35
CA ASP A 197 6.01 -31.76 9.88
C ASP A 197 4.65 -31.05 9.81
N LEU A 198 3.87 -31.41 8.80
CA LEU A 198 2.54 -30.84 8.59
C LEU A 198 1.47 -31.46 9.52
N MET A 199 1.82 -32.46 10.33
CA MET A 199 0.91 -33.10 11.26
C MET A 199 0.75 -32.33 12.58
N ILE A 200 1.62 -31.37 12.85
CA ILE A 200 1.56 -30.52 14.03
C ILE A 200 0.99 -29.14 13.70
N SER A 201 0.29 -28.52 14.67
CA SER A 201 -0.34 -27.21 14.47
C SER A 201 0.66 -26.08 14.22
N ASN A 202 1.92 -26.25 14.61
CA ASN A 202 2.98 -25.24 14.44
C ASN A 202 4.25 -25.88 13.82
N PRO A 203 4.25 -26.15 12.49
CA PRO A 203 5.34 -26.85 11.81
C PRO A 203 6.71 -26.20 11.96
N VAL A 204 6.76 -24.87 12.05
CA VAL A 204 8.02 -24.13 12.22
C VAL A 204 8.63 -24.39 13.60
N SER A 205 7.80 -24.48 14.64
CA SER A 205 8.27 -24.57 16.02
C SER A 205 8.88 -25.94 16.37
N SER A 206 8.73 -26.96 15.52
CA SER A 206 9.36 -28.27 15.72
C SER A 206 10.75 -28.39 15.13
N LEU A 207 11.17 -27.45 14.29
CA LEU A 207 12.49 -27.49 13.66
C LEU A 207 13.59 -27.21 14.71
N PRO A 208 14.83 -27.68 14.48
CA PRO A 208 15.99 -27.20 15.24
C PRO A 208 16.07 -25.67 15.24
N VAL A 209 16.51 -25.07 16.36
CA VAL A 209 16.57 -23.60 16.52
C VAL A 209 17.30 -22.92 15.37
N THR A 210 18.37 -23.53 14.85
CA THR A 210 19.12 -23.02 13.70
C THR A 210 18.27 -22.94 12.43
N GLU A 211 17.45 -23.95 12.16
CA GLU A 211 16.54 -23.98 11.01
C GLU A 211 15.38 -22.99 11.20
N GLN A 212 14.87 -22.83 12.43
CA GLN A 212 13.88 -21.81 12.74
C GLN A 212 14.40 -20.40 12.45
N ILE A 213 15.66 -20.11 12.81
CA ILE A 213 16.32 -18.83 12.52
C ILE A 213 16.41 -18.61 11.01
N TRP A 214 16.95 -19.58 10.26
CA TRP A 214 17.11 -19.45 8.80
C TRP A 214 15.77 -19.29 8.08
N THR A 215 14.78 -20.08 8.49
CA THR A 215 13.41 -19.98 8.00
C THR A 215 12.85 -18.58 8.23
N THR A 216 12.98 -18.06 9.45
CA THR A 216 12.42 -16.75 9.84
C THR A 216 13.09 -15.63 9.05
N LEU A 217 14.42 -15.70 8.87
CA LEU A 217 15.18 -14.75 8.07
C LEU A 217 14.79 -14.82 6.59
N ALA A 218 14.66 -16.03 6.03
CA ALA A 218 14.24 -16.24 4.65
C ALA A 218 12.81 -15.70 4.42
N LEU A 219 11.87 -16.01 5.30
CA LEU A 219 10.50 -15.50 5.23
C LEU A 219 10.46 -13.97 5.32
N GLY A 220 11.16 -13.39 6.30
CA GLY A 220 11.22 -11.93 6.47
C GLY A 220 11.82 -11.24 5.24
N THR A 221 12.86 -11.81 4.65
CA THR A 221 13.52 -11.30 3.44
C THR A 221 12.64 -11.45 2.21
N PHE A 222 11.97 -12.59 2.05
CA PHE A 222 11.00 -12.84 0.99
C PHE A 222 9.85 -11.82 1.04
N VAL A 223 9.28 -11.59 2.23
CA VAL A 223 8.22 -10.59 2.43
C VAL A 223 8.72 -9.18 2.11
N TYR A 224 9.91 -8.81 2.60
CA TYR A 224 10.52 -7.51 2.30
C TYR A 224 10.66 -7.27 0.78
N ALA A 225 11.25 -8.24 0.06
CA ALA A 225 11.44 -8.14 -1.38
C ALA A 225 10.11 -8.17 -2.15
N GLY A 226 9.17 -9.02 -1.74
CA GLY A 226 7.83 -9.12 -2.34
C GLY A 226 7.03 -7.82 -2.21
N VAL A 227 7.20 -7.10 -1.11
CA VAL A 227 6.56 -5.80 -0.87
C VAL A 227 7.23 -4.67 -1.66
N ASP A 228 8.56 -4.67 -1.82
CA ASP A 228 9.28 -3.64 -2.60
C ASP A 228 9.08 -3.81 -4.11
N LEU A 229 8.94 -5.05 -4.58
CA LEU A 229 8.92 -5.38 -6.00
C LEU A 229 7.84 -4.61 -6.81
N PRO A 230 6.56 -4.52 -6.37
CA PRO A 230 5.56 -3.68 -7.02
C PRO A 230 5.96 -2.21 -7.15
N TYR A 231 6.70 -1.66 -6.18
CA TYR A 231 7.16 -0.26 -6.18
C TYR A 231 8.27 -0.05 -7.19
N ILE A 232 9.20 -0.99 -7.26
CA ILE A 232 10.28 -0.97 -8.26
C ILE A 232 9.68 -1.01 -9.67
N ILE A 233 8.74 -1.93 -9.93
CA ILE A 233 8.07 -2.06 -11.23
C ILE A 233 7.29 -0.80 -11.57
N SER A 234 6.47 -0.29 -10.64
CA SER A 234 5.71 0.96 -10.83
C SER A 234 6.62 2.15 -11.11
N GLY A 235 7.73 2.26 -10.37
CA GLY A 235 8.72 3.30 -10.57
C GLY A 235 9.40 3.24 -11.94
N LEU A 236 9.80 2.05 -12.39
CA LEU A 236 10.36 1.84 -13.73
C LEU A 236 9.35 2.19 -14.83
N PHE A 237 8.08 1.86 -14.62
CA PHE A 237 7.01 2.23 -15.55
C PHE A 237 6.83 3.75 -15.63
N TRP A 238 6.54 4.41 -14.52
CA TRP A 238 6.24 5.85 -14.52
C TRP A 238 7.46 6.70 -14.88
N VAL A 239 8.62 6.44 -14.28
CA VAL A 239 9.83 7.24 -14.54
C VAL A 239 10.50 6.83 -15.84
N GLY A 240 10.62 5.53 -16.11
CA GLY A 240 11.32 5.03 -17.29
C GLY A 240 10.53 5.17 -18.59
N LEU A 241 9.25 4.78 -18.58
CA LEU A 241 8.41 4.76 -19.80
C LEU A 241 7.53 6.00 -19.94
N CYS A 242 6.89 6.45 -18.86
CA CYS A 242 5.98 7.60 -18.92
C CYS A 242 6.68 8.96 -18.74
N GLY A 243 7.96 8.97 -18.40
CA GLY A 243 8.74 10.20 -18.27
C GLY A 243 8.44 11.04 -17.01
N SER A 244 7.78 10.46 -16.00
CA SER A 244 7.67 11.09 -14.69
C SER A 244 9.05 11.38 -14.08
N PRO A 245 9.22 12.44 -13.28
CA PRO A 245 10.51 12.75 -12.70
C PRO A 245 10.89 11.73 -11.62
N PRO A 246 12.17 11.39 -11.40
CA PRO A 246 12.59 10.45 -10.34
C PRO A 246 12.02 10.74 -8.94
N SER A 247 11.75 12.01 -8.62
CA SER A 247 11.15 12.43 -7.36
C SER A 247 9.70 11.95 -7.18
N SER A 248 8.99 11.56 -8.24
CA SER A 248 7.62 11.04 -8.18
C SER A 248 7.53 9.61 -7.63
N CYS A 249 8.63 8.86 -7.70
CA CYS A 249 8.68 7.45 -7.34
C CYS A 249 9.83 7.18 -6.37
N PRO A 250 9.82 7.79 -5.17
CA PRO A 250 10.81 7.46 -4.15
C PRO A 250 10.74 5.96 -3.82
N PRO A 251 11.87 5.26 -3.64
CA PRO A 251 11.86 3.87 -3.26
C PRO A 251 11.12 3.65 -1.95
N LEU A 252 10.50 2.48 -1.80
CA LEU A 252 9.71 2.17 -0.63
C LEU A 252 10.55 2.23 0.66
N PHE A 253 11.78 1.72 0.58
CA PHE A 253 12.71 1.58 1.70
C PHE A 253 14.00 2.44 1.58
N SER A 254 14.07 3.45 0.69
CA SER A 254 15.35 4.15 0.38
C SER A 254 15.96 4.94 1.53
N ASN A 255 15.14 5.56 2.38
CA ASN A 255 15.66 6.58 3.29
C ASN A 255 16.20 5.97 4.59
N LYS A 256 15.70 4.79 4.97
CA LYS A 256 16.16 3.98 6.09
C LYS A 256 15.78 2.53 5.86
N ASN A 257 16.75 1.64 5.98
CA ASN A 257 16.52 0.21 5.96
C ASN A 257 15.65 -0.16 7.20
N PRO A 258 14.52 -0.88 7.06
CA PRO A 258 13.72 -1.29 8.21
C PRO A 258 14.52 -2.08 9.25
N TYR A 259 15.55 -2.83 8.83
CA TYR A 259 16.43 -3.58 9.71
C TYR A 259 17.35 -2.70 10.58
N THR A 260 17.46 -1.40 10.30
CA THR A 260 18.24 -0.45 11.12
C THR A 260 17.36 0.36 12.08
N SER A 261 16.09 0.00 12.26
CA SER A 261 15.19 0.70 13.18
C SER A 261 15.60 0.46 14.63
N HIS A 262 15.65 1.52 15.45
CA HIS A 262 16.04 1.41 16.87
C HIS A 262 14.88 1.09 17.81
N SER A 263 13.64 1.13 17.31
CA SER A 263 12.44 0.80 18.08
C SER A 263 11.34 0.25 17.18
N LEU A 264 10.39 -0.49 17.78
CA LEU A 264 9.18 -0.92 17.09
C LEU A 264 8.35 0.26 16.57
N ALA A 265 8.32 1.37 17.31
CA ALA A 265 7.64 2.58 16.88
C ALA A 265 8.27 3.14 15.61
N GLU A 266 9.60 3.23 15.53
CA GLU A 266 10.31 3.68 14.32
C GLU A 266 10.06 2.72 13.15
N PHE A 267 10.17 1.41 13.40
CA PHE A 267 9.94 0.38 12.38
C PHE A 267 8.56 0.52 11.74
N TRP A 268 7.49 0.49 12.54
CA TRP A 268 6.12 0.48 12.03
C TRP A 268 5.64 1.85 11.53
N SER A 269 6.15 2.94 12.09
CA SER A 269 5.71 4.27 11.67
C SER A 269 6.48 4.80 10.47
N LEU A 270 7.79 4.57 10.37
CA LEU A 270 8.64 5.23 9.38
C LEU A 270 9.20 4.30 8.32
N ASN A 271 9.60 3.08 8.70
CA ASN A 271 10.49 2.28 7.87
C ASN A 271 9.81 1.07 7.22
N TRP A 272 8.70 0.57 7.76
CA TRP A 272 7.95 -0.56 7.19
C TRP A 272 6.74 -0.10 6.38
N HIS A 273 6.63 -0.63 5.15
CA HIS A 273 5.58 -0.42 4.13
C HIS A 273 4.55 0.68 4.42
N THR A 274 4.99 1.94 4.40
CA THR A 274 4.16 3.12 4.78
C THR A 274 2.94 3.38 3.88
N THR A 275 2.73 2.57 2.85
CA THR A 275 1.64 2.68 1.88
C THR A 275 0.26 2.61 2.53
N PHE A 276 0.07 1.65 3.43
CA PHE A 276 -1.22 1.45 4.08
C PHE A 276 -1.44 2.37 5.27
N ARG A 277 -0.39 3.08 5.71
CA ARG A 277 -0.40 3.89 6.93
C ARG A 277 -1.53 4.90 6.90
N ARG A 278 -1.68 5.62 5.79
CA ARG A 278 -2.75 6.62 5.64
C ARG A 278 -4.13 5.98 5.75
N SER A 279 -4.37 4.88 5.06
CA SER A 279 -5.68 4.22 5.07
C SER A 279 -6.06 3.75 6.48
N PHE A 280 -5.14 3.10 7.20
CA PHE A 280 -5.41 2.68 8.59
C PHE A 280 -5.58 3.86 9.53
N ASP A 281 -4.71 4.88 9.40
CA ASP A 281 -4.79 6.11 10.19
C ASP A 281 -6.14 6.81 10.03
N ARG A 282 -6.68 6.79 8.81
CA ARG A 282 -7.95 7.41 8.46
C ARG A 282 -9.17 6.60 8.88
N VAL A 283 -9.12 5.27 8.72
CA VAL A 283 -10.15 4.36 9.25
C VAL A 283 -10.22 4.45 10.78
N SER A 284 -9.11 4.75 11.47
CA SER A 284 -9.12 4.91 12.92
C SER A 284 -9.92 6.12 13.41
N VAL A 285 -10.04 7.19 12.61
CA VAL A 285 -10.68 8.45 13.02
C VAL A 285 -12.15 8.27 13.44
N PRO A 286 -13.05 7.71 12.61
CA PRO A 286 -14.46 7.53 13.01
C PRO A 286 -14.61 6.58 14.20
N ILE A 287 -13.72 5.59 14.33
CA ILE A 287 -13.72 4.64 15.46
C ILE A 287 -13.34 5.37 16.75
N VAL A 288 -12.23 6.12 16.76
CA VAL A 288 -11.81 6.93 17.91
C VAL A 288 -12.91 7.92 18.31
N TRP A 289 -13.53 8.59 17.32
CA TRP A 289 -14.64 9.50 17.57
C TRP A 289 -15.83 8.81 18.24
N ALA A 290 -16.21 7.60 17.78
CA ALA A 290 -17.27 6.81 18.40
C ALA A 290 -16.92 6.45 19.85
N PHE A 291 -15.68 6.03 20.12
CA PHE A 291 -15.20 5.76 21.49
C PHE A 291 -15.23 7.00 22.38
N GLN A 292 -14.81 8.16 21.88
CA GLN A 292 -14.90 9.43 22.62
C GLN A 292 -16.36 9.78 22.96
N ARG A 293 -17.30 9.47 22.08
CA ARG A 293 -18.73 9.69 22.32
C ARG A 293 -19.31 8.73 23.35
N LEU A 294 -18.84 7.48 23.38
CA LEU A 294 -19.31 6.44 24.30
C LEU A 294 -18.68 6.55 25.70
N LEU A 295 -17.38 6.83 25.78
CA LEU A 295 -16.61 6.88 27.05
C LEU A 295 -16.54 8.28 27.67
N GLY A 296 -17.14 9.28 27.01
CA GLY A 296 -17.08 10.68 27.41
C GLY A 296 -15.89 11.44 26.82
N GLN A 297 -16.04 12.76 26.67
CA GLN A 297 -15.07 13.63 25.99
C GLN A 297 -13.78 13.89 26.79
N HIS A 298 -13.62 13.28 27.97
CA HIS A 298 -12.53 13.57 28.91
C HIS A 298 -11.28 12.68 28.73
N LEU A 299 -11.18 11.91 27.64
CA LEU A 299 -9.98 11.12 27.39
C LEU A 299 -8.76 12.05 27.20
N SER A 300 -7.70 11.77 27.95
CA SER A 300 -6.44 12.51 27.85
C SER A 300 -5.80 12.32 26.47
N LYS A 301 -5.02 13.30 25.99
CA LYS A 301 -4.30 13.20 24.69
C LYS A 301 -3.44 11.93 24.56
N PRO A 302 -2.68 11.50 25.60
CA PRO A 302 -1.94 10.24 25.54
C PRO A 302 -2.85 9.02 25.33
N MET A 303 -3.99 8.98 26.03
CA MET A 303 -4.96 7.90 25.89
C MET A 303 -5.57 7.86 24.48
N LEU A 304 -5.87 9.02 23.90
CA LEU A 304 -6.36 9.11 22.52
C LEU A 304 -5.32 8.60 21.50
N ASN A 305 -4.05 8.95 21.69
CA ASN A 305 -2.97 8.48 20.82
C ASN A 305 -2.75 6.97 20.97
N PHE A 306 -2.84 6.44 22.20
CA PHE A 306 -2.78 5.01 22.46
C PHE A 306 -3.95 4.27 21.80
N LEU A 307 -5.19 4.73 22.05
CA LEU A 307 -6.41 4.15 21.45
C LEU A 307 -6.35 4.16 19.93
N ARG A 308 -5.90 5.27 19.34
CA ARG A 308 -5.71 5.38 17.89
C ARG A 308 -4.71 4.34 17.37
N SER A 309 -3.56 4.21 18.02
CA SER A 309 -2.54 3.23 17.66
C SER A 309 -3.09 1.81 17.78
N PHE A 310 -3.79 1.51 18.88
CA PHE A 310 -4.42 0.21 19.12
C PHE A 310 -5.43 -0.15 18.02
N ILE A 311 -6.28 0.80 17.61
CA ILE A 311 -7.22 0.61 16.51
C ILE A 311 -6.50 0.37 15.18
N ILE A 312 -5.46 1.16 14.87
CA ILE A 312 -4.67 0.99 13.64
C ILE A 312 -4.06 -0.42 13.58
N PHE A 313 -3.40 -0.86 14.65
CA PHE A 313 -2.83 -2.20 14.71
C PHE A 313 -3.89 -3.30 14.73
N GLY A 314 -5.03 -3.09 15.39
CA GLY A 314 -6.14 -4.04 15.42
C GLY A 314 -6.78 -4.24 14.05
N VAL A 315 -7.08 -3.15 13.32
CA VAL A 315 -7.60 -3.21 11.94
C VAL A 315 -6.58 -3.88 11.01
N SER A 316 -5.30 -3.53 11.14
CA SER A 316 -4.22 -4.19 10.40
C SER A 316 -4.18 -5.69 10.72
N ALA A 317 -4.25 -6.10 11.98
CA ALA A 317 -4.22 -7.50 12.38
C ALA A 317 -5.43 -8.28 11.84
N ILE A 318 -6.64 -7.74 11.91
CA ILE A 318 -7.85 -8.35 11.32
C ILE A 318 -7.67 -8.53 9.81
N LEU A 319 -7.12 -7.53 9.12
CA LEU A 319 -6.81 -7.65 7.70
C LEU A 319 -5.88 -8.83 7.48
N HIS A 320 -4.72 -8.89 8.16
CA HIS A 320 -3.72 -9.96 8.04
C HIS A 320 -4.29 -11.35 8.36
N ILE A 321 -5.14 -11.48 9.38
CA ILE A 321 -5.85 -12.71 9.71
C ILE A 321 -6.78 -13.10 8.54
N GLY A 322 -7.53 -12.15 7.99
CA GLY A 322 -8.33 -12.37 6.78
C GLY A 322 -7.49 -12.85 5.60
N ILE A 323 -6.25 -12.35 5.45
CA ILE A 323 -5.30 -12.85 4.45
C ILE A 323 -4.97 -14.31 4.70
N ALA A 324 -4.56 -14.64 5.93
CA ALA A 324 -4.17 -15.99 6.29
C ALA A 324 -5.33 -16.99 6.10
N TYR A 325 -6.56 -16.61 6.44
CA TYR A 325 -7.75 -17.43 6.20
C TYR A 325 -8.13 -17.55 4.72
N GLY A 326 -7.85 -16.53 3.91
CA GLY A 326 -8.13 -16.53 2.48
C GLY A 326 -7.19 -17.43 1.66
N ILE A 327 -6.08 -17.89 2.24
CA ILE A 327 -5.18 -18.85 1.61
C ILE A 327 -5.77 -20.26 1.80
N PRO A 328 -6.19 -20.96 0.73
CA PRO A 328 -6.78 -22.29 0.86
C PRO A 328 -5.78 -23.25 1.52
N PHE A 329 -6.13 -23.74 2.70
CA PHE A 329 -5.39 -24.81 3.36
C PHE A 329 -5.72 -26.12 2.63
N SER A 330 -4.71 -26.79 2.04
CA SER A 330 -4.91 -28.10 1.40
C SER A 330 -4.58 -29.21 2.40
N PRO A 331 -5.57 -29.83 3.07
CA PRO A 331 -5.34 -30.98 3.94
C PRO A 331 -4.93 -32.25 3.16
N HIS A 332 -4.86 -32.20 1.83
CA HIS A 332 -4.64 -33.36 0.96
C HIS A 332 -3.31 -33.39 0.21
N ALA A 333 -2.42 -32.41 0.42
CA ALA A 333 -1.05 -32.47 -0.10
C ALA A 333 -0.27 -33.71 0.39
N ASN A 334 -0.71 -34.35 1.49
CA ASN A 334 -0.08 -35.53 2.08
C ASN A 334 -0.46 -36.90 1.47
N ARG A 335 -1.30 -36.99 0.42
CA ARG A 335 -1.73 -38.30 -0.11
C ARG A 335 -1.05 -38.78 -1.39
N ARG A 336 -0.03 -38.09 -1.91
CA ARG A 336 0.63 -38.47 -3.18
C ARG A 336 2.14 -38.71 -3.12
N ILE A 337 2.65 -39.05 -1.93
CA ILE A 337 4.01 -39.59 -1.79
C ILE A 337 3.92 -40.87 -0.96
N VAL A 338 3.32 -41.91 -1.55
CA VAL A 338 3.53 -43.31 -1.15
C VAL A 338 3.65 -44.14 -2.43
#